data_AF-A0A7X2STC5-F1
#
_entry.id   AF-A0A7X2STC5-F1
#
_cell.length_a   1.000
_cell.length_b   1.000
_cell.length_c   1.000
_cell.angle_alpha   90.00
_cell.angle_beta   90.00
_cell.angle_gamma   90.00
#
_symmetry.space_group_name_H-M   'P 1'
#
loop_
_entity.id
_entity.type
_entity.pdbx_description
1 polymer ?
#
loop_
_entity_poly.entity_id
_entity_poly.type
_entity_poly.pdbx_seq_one_letter_code
_entity_poly.pdbx_strand_id
1 'polypeptide(L)' 'FGSLIITHYQRLLNYIIPDYVHVMMDGRLVKTGGPDLAIRLEKEGYAKLRDELGLDIKLVDENA' A
#
# COMPACT_ATOMS: atom_id res chain seq x y z
N PHE A 1 -8.85 16.05 15.27
CA PHE A 1 -9.71 15.10 14.53
C PHE A 1 -8.81 14.05 13.92
N GLY A 2 -9.17 12.77 14.00
CA GLY A 2 -8.37 11.67 13.47
C GLY A 2 -9.25 10.76 12.63
N SER A 3 -8.73 10.31 11.49
CA SER A 3 -9.42 9.41 10.56
C SER A 3 -8.47 8.32 10.13
N LEU A 4 -8.95 7.08 10.08
CA LEU A 4 -8.22 5.93 9.53
C LEU A 4 -9.00 5.43 8.32
N ILE A 5 -8.34 5.41 7.17
CA ILE A 5 -8.92 4.99 5.91
C ILE A 5 -8.23 3.69 5.48
N ILE A 6 -9.02 2.64 5.26
CA ILE A 6 -8.55 1.36 4.76
C ILE A 6 -9.06 1.19 3.34
N THR A 7 -8.14 1.07 2.38
CA THR A 7 -8.46 0.94 0.96
C THR A 7 -7.45 0.01 0.28
N HIS A 8 -7.95 -0.85 -0.62
CA HIS A 8 -7.10 -1.56 -1.59
C HIS A 8 -6.92 -0.75 -2.89
N TYR A 9 -7.78 0.24 -3.14
CA TYR A 9 -7.71 1.09 -4.31
C TYR A 9 -6.75 2.26 -4.09
N GLN A 10 -5.69 2.27 -4.88
CA GLN A 10 -4.65 3.30 -4.88
C GLN A 10 -5.20 4.69 -5.25
N ARG A 11 -6.21 4.73 -6.14
CA ARG A 11 -6.87 5.96 -6.60
C ARG A 11 -7.39 6.85 -5.48
N LEU A 12 -7.78 6.28 -4.34
CA LEU A 12 -8.31 7.06 -3.23
C LEU A 12 -7.25 7.97 -2.60
N LEU A 13 -5.97 7.56 -2.66
CA LEU A 13 -4.82 8.31 -2.14
C LEU A 13 -4.51 9.57 -2.98
N ASN A 14 -5.06 9.67 -4.20
CA ASN A 14 -4.94 10.87 -5.03
C ASN A 14 -5.92 11.99 -4.64
N TYR A 15 -7.02 11.63 -3.95
CA TYR A 15 -8.05 12.59 -3.53
C TYR A 15 -7.89 13.02 -2.07
N ILE A 16 -7.25 12.18 -1.26
CA ILE A 16 -7.01 12.43 0.16
C ILE A 16 -5.51 12.26 0.39
N ILE A 17 -4.84 13.29 0.88
CA ILE A 17 -3.42 13.25 1.23
C ILE A 17 -3.32 12.76 2.68
N PRO A 18 -2.89 11.51 2.94
CA PRO A 18 -2.73 11.02 4.30
C PRO A 18 -1.41 11.52 4.92
N ASP A 19 -1.40 11.79 6.22
CA ASP A 19 -0.16 12.08 6.95
C ASP A 19 0.73 10.82 7.04
N TYR A 20 0.10 9.65 7.20
CA TYR A 20 0.76 8.36 7.33
C TYR A 20 0.09 7.32 6.44
N VAL A 21 0.92 6.56 5.73
CA VAL A 21 0.53 5.43 4.90
C VAL A 21 1.10 4.17 5.51
N HIS A 22 0.21 3.20 5.76
CA HIS A 22 0.55 1.90 6.31
C HIS A 22 0.17 0.82 5.31
N VAL A 23 1.14 0.01 4.90
CA VAL A 23 0.92 -1.12 4.01
C VAL A 23 0.89 -2.39 4.84
N MET A 24 -0.19 -3.13 4.68
CA MET A 24 -0.40 -4.41 5.34
C MET A 24 -0.36 -5.53 4.29
N MET A 25 0.40 -6.58 4.56
CA MET A 25 0.43 -7.82 3.78
C MET A 25 0.49 -9.00 4.74
N ASP A 26 -0.23 -10.09 4.44
CA ASP A 26 -0.30 -11.30 5.27
C ASP A 26 -0.62 -11.01 6.76
N GLY A 27 -1.58 -10.10 7.00
CA GLY A 27 -2.00 -9.71 8.36
C GLY A 27 -0.94 -8.94 9.16
N ARG A 28 0.17 -8.49 8.54
CA ARG A 28 1.24 -7.74 9.19
C ARG A 28 1.50 -6.42 8.49
N LEU A 29 1.87 -5.40 9.25
CA LEU A 29 2.36 -4.14 8.70
C LEU A 29 3.78 -4.34 8.16
N VAL A 30 3.90 -4.27 6.84
CA VAL A 30 5.17 -4.54 6.14
C VAL A 30 5.92 -3.27 5.78
N LYS A 31 5.20 -2.15 5.65
CA LYS A 31 5.80 -0.85 5.37
C LYS A 31 4.96 0.27 5.98
N THR A 32 5.64 1.29 6.49
CA THR A 32 5.05 2.56 6.89
C THR A 32 5.83 3.68 6.22
N GLY A 33 5.14 4.72 5.79
CA GLY A 33 5.74 5.89 5.16
C GLY A 33 4.78 7.08 5.16
N GLY A 34 5.23 8.19 4.59
CA GLY A 34 4.39 9.37 4.35
C GLY A 34 3.64 9.28 3.00
N PRO A 35 3.13 10.42 2.51
CA PRO A 35 2.46 10.52 1.22
C PRO A 35 3.27 9.95 0.04
N ASP A 36 4.60 10.05 0.07
CA ASP A 36 5.48 9.52 -0.99
C ASP A 36 5.33 8.00 -1.18
N LEU A 37 5.00 7.27 -0.11
CA LEU A 37 4.75 5.84 -0.20
C LEU A 37 3.50 5.54 -1.03
N ALA A 38 2.46 6.35 -0.93
CA ALA A 38 1.26 6.22 -1.74
C ALA A 38 1.56 6.44 -3.23
N ILE A 39 2.31 7.50 -3.55
CA ILE A 39 2.71 7.83 -4.93
C ILE A 39 3.57 6.71 -5.52
N ARG A 40 4.47 6.14 -4.73
CA ARG A 40 5.31 5.03 -5.15
C ARG A 40 4.50 3.77 -5.43
N LEU A 41 3.55 3.44 -4.56
CA LEU A 41 2.64 2.30 -4.75
C LEU A 41 1.78 2.44 -6.01
N GLU A 42 1.37 3.66 -6.36
CA GLU A 42 0.64 3.93 -7.60
C GLU A 42 1.50 3.66 -8.85
N LYS A 43 2.76 4.09 -8.83
CA LYS A 43 3.67 3.94 -9.97
C LYS A 43 4.20 2.52 -10.14
N GLU A 44 4.51 1.86 -9.03
CA GLU A 44 5.26 0.60 -9.02
C GLU A 44 4.37 -0.62 -8.72
N GLY A 45 3.17 -0.41 -8.19
CA GLY A 45 2.29 -1.48 -7.74
C GLY A 45 2.75 -2.15 -6.44
N TYR A 46 1.87 -2.97 -5.86
CA TYR A 46 2.15 -3.71 -4.63
C TYR A 46 3.15 -4.86 -4.84
N ALA A 47 3.24 -5.40 -6.06
CA ALA A 47 4.16 -6.47 -6.42
C ALA A 47 5.63 -6.07 -6.20
N LYS A 48 6.02 -4.87 -6.63
CA LYS A 48 7.40 -4.42 -6.42
C LYS A 48 7.74 -4.24 -4.94
N LEU A 49 6.78 -3.76 -4.14
CA LEU A 49 6.97 -3.63 -2.69
C LEU A 49 7.10 -5.02 -2.02
N ARG A 50 6.34 -6.02 -2.49
CA ARG A 50 6.48 -7.41 -2.05
C ARG A 50 7.87 -7.95 -2.36
N ASP A 51 8.32 -7.78 -3.60
CA ASP A 51 9.61 -8.29 -4.08
C ASP A 51 10.79 -7.63 -3.34
N GLU A 52 10.72 -6.32 -3.07
CA GLU A 52 11.72 -5.59 -2.27
C GLU A 52 11.82 -6.09 -0.84
N LEU A 53 10.70 -6.53 -0.27
CA LEU A 53 10.66 -7.05 1.09
C LEU A 53 10.95 -8.56 1.15
N GLY A 54 11.16 -9.21 0.00
CA GLY A 54 11.41 -10.65 -0.09
C GLY A 54 10.25 -11.50 0.43
N LEU A 55 9.02 -11.00 0.32
CA LEU A 55 7.83 -11.65 0.84
C LEU A 55 7.23 -12.59 -0.20
N ASP A 56 7.12 -13.89 0.08
CA ASP A 56 6.44 -14.86 -0.80
C ASP A 56 4.91 -14.84 -0.53
N ILE A 57 4.27 -13.72 -0.89
CA ILE A 57 2.84 -13.50 -0.68
C ILE A 57 2.12 -13.52 -2.03
N LYS A 58 1.13 -14.42 -2.17
CA LYS A 58 0.22 -14.42 -3.32
C LYS A 58 -0.65 -13.17 -3.27
N LEU A 59 -0.48 -12.28 -4.23
CA LEU A 59 -1.34 -11.09 -4.33
C LEU A 59 -2.68 -11.53 -4.92
N VAL A 60 -3.78 -11.04 -4.33
CA VAL A 60 -5.14 -11.38 -4.79
C VAL A 60 -5.35 -10.92 -6.25
N ASP A 61 -4.61 -9.89 -6.66
CA ASP A 61 -4.64 -9.30 -8.01
C ASP A 61 -3.99 -10.20 -9.10
N GLU A 62 -3.26 -11.25 -8.73
CA GLU A 62 -2.62 -12.20 -9.67
C GLU A 62 -3.59 -13.28 -10.21
N ASN A 63 -4.85 -13.33 -9.74
CA ASN A 63 -5.87 -14.30 -10.17
C ASN A 63 -6.92 -13.74 -11.14
N ALA A 64 -6.66 -12.61 -11.81
CA ALA A 64 -7.57 -12.00 -12.79
C ALA A 64 -7.19 -12.32 -14.24
#